data_AF-A0A936KVK3-F1
#
_entry.id   AF-A0A936KVK3-F1
#
_cell.length_a   1.000
_cell.length_b   1.000
_cell.length_c   1.000
_cell.angle_alpha   90.00
_cell.angle_beta   90.00
_cell.angle_gamma   90.00
#
_symmetry.space_group_name_H-M   'P 1'
#
loop_
_entity.id
_entity.type
_entity.pdbx_description
1 polymer ?
#
loop_
_entity_poly.entity_id
_entity_poly.type
_entity_poly.pdbx_seq_one_letter_code
_entity_poly.pdbx_strand_id
1 'polypeptide(L)' 'MEVLVKLVSEKAGISEAQAKMAIQMVTSFLKDKMPAGIGNQVESFIGGSSKAGSSNDMLGGITDSLGGMFGK' A
#
# COMPACT_ATOMS: atom_id res chain seq x y z
N MET A 1 -4.57 -0.37 6.60
CA MET A 1 -3.94 -1.32 7.57
C MET A 1 -4.78 -2.56 7.86
N GLU A 2 -6.06 -2.49 8.23
CA GLU A 2 -6.79 -3.67 8.74
C GLU A 2 -6.90 -4.84 7.75
N VAL A 3 -7.17 -4.57 6.48
CA VAL A 3 -7.21 -5.60 5.43
C VAL A 3 -5.85 -6.30 5.27
N LEU A 4 -4.75 -5.54 5.32
CA LEU A 4 -3.40 -6.09 5.22
C LEU A 4 -3.05 -6.95 6.44
N VAL A 5 -3.45 -6.52 7.64
CA VAL A 5 -3.25 -7.28 8.88
C VAL A 5 -3.97 -8.63 8.80
N LYS A 6 -5.22 -8.65 8.35
CA LYS A 6 -5.98 -9.90 8.15
C LYS A 6 -5.34 -10.81 7.11
N LEU A 7 -4.99 -10.28 5.94
CA LEU A 7 -4.35 -11.07 4.89
C LEU A 7 -3.02 -11.68 5.33
N VAL A 8 -2.18 -10.89 6.01
CA VAL A 8 -0.90 -11.38 6.52
C VAL A 8 -1.11 -12.40 7.64
N SER A 9 -2.06 -12.15 8.55
CA SER A 9 -2.41 -13.11 9.61
C SER A 9 -2.88 -14.45 9.04
N GLU A 10 -3.82 -14.43 8.08
CA GLU A 10 -4.35 -15.64 7.44
C GLU A 10 -3.29 -16.38 6.61
N LYS A 11 -2.48 -15.65 5.83
CA LYS A 11 -1.51 -16.28 4.91
C LYS A 11 -0.23 -16.73 5.60
N ALA A 12 0.21 -16.00 6.63
CA ALA A 12 1.42 -16.35 7.39
C ALA A 12 1.12 -17.20 8.64
N GLY A 13 -0.15 -17.39 9.00
CA GLY A 13 -0.55 -18.17 10.18
C GLY A 13 -0.12 -17.54 11.51
N ILE A 14 -0.03 -16.21 11.56
CA ILE A 14 0.41 -15.45 12.74
C ILE A 14 -0.74 -14.65 13.33
N SER A 15 -0.62 -14.25 14.60
CA SER A 15 -1.63 -13.38 15.23
C SER A 15 -1.70 -12.00 14.55
N GLU A 16 -2.86 -11.34 14.63
CA GLU A 16 -3.03 -9.98 14.10
C GLU A 16 -2.05 -8.97 14.72
N ALA A 17 -1.69 -9.15 15.99
CA ALA A 17 -0.69 -8.33 16.67
C ALA A 17 0.70 -8.51 16.05
N GLN A 18 1.10 -9.74 15.74
CA GLN A 18 2.35 -10.03 15.04
C GLN A 18 2.32 -9.51 13.59
N ALA A 19 1.19 -9.63 12.90
CA ALA A 19 1.02 -9.10 11.56
C ALA A 19 1.14 -7.57 11.52
N LYS A 20 0.56 -6.85 12.50
CA LYS A 20 0.76 -5.39 12.64
C LYS A 20 2.23 -5.03 12.79
N MET A 21 2.96 -5.72 13.67
CA MET A 21 4.39 -5.48 13.86
C MET A 21 5.21 -5.76 12.59
N ALA A 22 4.91 -6.85 11.88
CA ALA A 22 5.57 -7.19 10.63
C ALA A 22 5.36 -6.13 9.55
N ILE A 23 4.12 -5.66 9.38
CA ILE A 23 3.77 -4.60 8.43
C ILE A 23 4.49 -3.30 8.78
N GLN A 24 4.54 -2.92 10.07
CA GLN A 24 5.26 -1.73 10.52
C GLN A 24 6.76 -1.83 10.23
N MET A 25 7.39 -2.97 10.50
CA MET A 25 8.82 -3.16 10.28
C MET A 25 9.18 -3.07 8.78
N VAL A 26 8.39 -3.71 7.91
CA VAL A 26 8.55 -3.60 6.45
C VAL A 26 8.32 -2.16 5.97
N THR A 27 7.31 -1.48 6.51
CA THR A 27 7.02 -0.09 6.16
C THR A 27 8.18 0.84 6.55
N SER A 28 8.76 0.67 7.74
CA SER A 28 9.94 1.42 8.18
C SER A 28 11.15 1.11 7.29
N PHE A 29 11.42 -0.15 6.99
CA PHE A 29 12.50 -0.54 6.09
C PHE A 29 12.35 0.09 4.69
N LEU A 30 11.14 0.09 4.14
CA LEU A 30 10.85 0.73 2.85
C LEU A 30 11.04 2.25 2.90
N LYS A 31 10.65 2.91 4.00
CA LYS A 31 10.90 4.34 4.20
C LYS A 31 12.39 4.66 4.28
N ASP A 32 13.17 3.82 4.95
CA ASP A 32 14.62 4.00 5.10
C ASP A 32 15.39 3.72 3.80
N LYS A 33 14.86 2.83 2.94
CA LYS A 33 15.49 2.46 1.67
C LYS A 33 14.97 3.25 0.46
N MET A 34 13.79 3.84 0.53
CA MET A 34 13.32 4.71 -0.54
C MET A 34 13.92 6.12 -0.40
N PRO A 35 14.57 6.67 -1.44
CA PRO A 35 15.02 8.06 -1.42
C PRO A 35 13.83 9.00 -1.18
N ALA A 36 14.12 10.13 -0.54
CA ALA A 36 13.19 11.01 0.20
C ALA A 36 11.96 11.60 -0.55
N GLY A 37 11.63 11.14 -1.76
CA GLY A 37 10.44 11.55 -2.52
C GLY A 37 9.26 10.55 -2.51
N ILE A 38 9.48 9.26 -2.20
CA ILE A 38 8.46 8.21 -2.41
C ILE A 38 7.73 7.80 -1.11
N GLY A 39 8.33 8.01 0.06
CA GLY A 39 7.74 7.61 1.35
C GLY A 39 6.33 8.14 1.61
N ASN A 40 6.05 9.38 1.19
CA ASN A 40 4.71 9.99 1.33
C ASN A 40 3.64 9.35 0.43
N GLN A 41 4.02 8.83 -0.74
CA GLN A 41 3.09 8.12 -1.64
C GLN A 41 2.80 6.71 -1.11
N VAL A 42 3.80 6.03 -0.55
CA VAL A 42 3.64 4.70 0.07
C VAL A 42 2.77 4.78 1.32
N GLU A 43 2.95 5.80 2.15
CA GLU A 43 2.09 6.06 3.31
C GLU A 43 0.63 6.32 2.88
N SER A 44 0.44 7.04 1.77
CA SER A 44 -0.88 7.30 1.20
C SER A 44 -1.57 6.03 0.68
N PHE A 45 -0.78 5.09 0.12
CA PHE A 45 -1.28 3.81 -0.37
C PHE A 45 -1.57 2.80 0.77
N ILE A 46 -0.70 2.71 1.77
CA ILE A 46 -0.84 1.79 2.93
C ILE A 46 -1.86 2.29 3.96
N GLY A 47 -1.90 3.60 4.16
CA GLY A 47 -2.73 4.27 5.16
C GLY A 47 -4.20 4.32 4.81
N GLY A 48 -4.59 4.02 3.56
CA GLY A 48 -6.00 4.13 3.11
C GLY A 48 -6.60 5.53 3.31
N SER A 49 -5.77 6.52 3.66
CA SER A 49 -6.16 7.91 3.86
C SER A 49 -6.07 8.62 2.53
N SER A 50 -6.74 8.04 1.53
CA SER A 50 -7.32 8.86 0.48
C SER A 50 -8.32 9.76 1.19
N LYS A 51 -7.93 11.00 1.46
CA LYS A 51 -8.90 12.10 1.55
C LYS A 51 -9.89 11.88 0.40
N ALA A 52 -11.15 11.69 0.76
CA ALA A 52 -12.26 11.30 -0.09
C ALA A 52 -12.60 12.36 -1.16
N GLY A 53 -11.68 12.59 -2.09
CA GLY A 53 -11.85 13.55 -3.19
C GLY A 53 -10.91 13.37 -4.39
N SER A 54 -9.94 12.44 -4.36
CA SER A 54 -8.97 12.31 -5.47
C SER A 54 -8.50 10.86 -5.73
N SER A 55 -9.11 9.86 -5.09
CA SER A 55 -8.77 8.45 -5.27
C SER A 55 -9.27 7.87 -6.60
N ASN A 56 -10.34 8.43 -7.18
CA ASN A 56 -10.89 7.95 -8.45
C ASN A 56 -10.03 8.36 -9.66
N ASP A 57 -9.34 9.50 -9.58
CA ASP A 57 -8.49 10.03 -10.66
C ASP A 57 -7.12 9.32 -10.70
N MET A 58 -6.52 9.03 -9.54
CA MET A 58 -5.23 8.34 -9.49
C MET A 58 -5.37 6.85 -9.83
N LEU A 59 -6.43 6.18 -9.35
CA LEU A 59 -6.69 4.80 -9.76
C LEU A 59 -7.08 4.72 -11.23
N GLY A 60 -7.92 5.65 -11.71
CA GLY A 60 -8.30 5.77 -13.12
C GLY A 60 -7.09 5.96 -14.04
N GLY A 61 -6.17 6.84 -13.68
CA GLY A 61 -4.93 7.07 -14.44
C GLY A 61 -3.99 5.86 -14.48
N ILE A 62 -3.91 5.09 -13.38
CA ILE A 62 -3.14 3.84 -13.34
C ILE A 62 -3.82 2.75 -14.18
N THR A 63 -5.15 2.60 -14.09
CA THR A 63 -5.88 1.61 -14.88
C THR A 63 -5.85 1.92 -16.37
N ASP A 64 -5.94 3.20 -16.75
CA ASP A 64 -5.86 3.62 -18.16
C ASP A 64 -4.44 3.46 -18.71
N SER A 65 -3.41 3.76 -17.92
CA SER A 65 -2.01 3.57 -18.33
C SER A 65 -1.66 2.08 -18.49
N LEU A 66 -2.16 1.22 -17.60
CA LEU A 66 -2.00 -0.22 -17.70
C LEU A 66 -2.85 -0.81 -18.85
N GLY A 67 -4.09 -0.35 -19.02
CA GLY A 67 -4.97 -0.76 -20.12
C GLY A 67 -4.41 -0.36 -21.49
N GLY A 68 -3.81 0.82 -21.61
CA GLY A 68 -3.17 1.29 -22.83
C GLY A 68 -1.86 0.58 -23.19
N MET A 69 -1.15 0.04 -22.20
CA MET A 69 0.06 -0.77 -22.43
C MET A 69 -0.23 -2.25 -22.67
N PHE A 70 -1.30 -2.79 -22.08
CA PHE A 70 -1.68 -4.21 -22.25
C PHE A 70 -2.66 -4.46 -23.40
N GLY A 71 -3.30 -3.41 -23.93
CA GLY A 71 -4.32 -3.50 -24.98
C GLY A 71 -3.81 -3.27 -26.40
N LYS A 72 -2.49 -3.32 -26.65
CA LYS A 72 -1.92 -3.21 -27.99
C LYS A 72 -1.21 -4.49 -28.40
#